data_AF-A0A8T7BS42-F1
#
_entry.id   AF-A0A8T7BS42-F1
#
_cell.length_a   1.000
_cell.length_b   1.000
_cell.length_c   1.000
_cell.angle_alpha   90.00
_cell.angle_beta   90.00
_cell.angle_gamma   90.00
#
_symmetry.space_group_name_H-M   'P 1'
#
loop_
_entity.id
_entity.type
_entity.pdbx_description
1 polymer ?
#
loop_
_entity_poly.entity_id
_entity_poly.type
_entity_poly.pdbx_seq_one_letter_code
_entity_poly.pdbx_strand_id
1 'polypeptide(L)' 'MIEKLVIIGVGLIGGSLSLALKQAGVVNHVVGCGRNQDNLQKGVDIGVIDSFETSISKAVKTADIVVAAVPMGAMHTV' A
#
# COMPACT_ATOMS: atom_id res chain seq x y z
N MET A 1 14.66 -8.46 4.33
CA MET A 1 13.64 -7.67 5.04
C MET A 1 13.24 -6.54 4.12
N ILE A 2 11.95 -6.24 4.00
CA ILE A 2 11.42 -5.15 3.17
C ILE A 2 11.31 -3.93 4.09
N GLU A 3 12.14 -2.91 3.89
CA GLU A 3 12.13 -1.72 4.72
C GLU A 3 10.89 -0.87 4.41
N LYS A 4 10.57 -0.73 3.12
CA LYS A 4 9.39 0.02 2.67
C LYS A 4 8.64 -0.69 1.55
N LEU A 5 7.43 -1.14 1.86
CA LEU A 5 6.46 -1.67 0.91
C LEU A 5 5.48 -0.58 0.49
N VAL A 6 5.24 -0.43 -0.80
CA VAL A 6 4.17 0.44 -1.33
C VAL A 6 3.07 -0.41 -1.94
N ILE A 7 1.83 -0.14 -1.57
CA ILE A 7 0.64 -0.81 -2.11
C ILE A 7 -0.23 0.21 -2.82
N ILE A 8 -0.29 0.12 -4.14
CA ILE A 8 -1.16 0.95 -4.98
C ILE A 8 -2.50 0.23 -5.09
N GLY A 9 -3.52 0.75 -4.41
CA GLY A 9 -4.82 0.09 -4.25
C GLY A 9 -4.94 -0.68 -2.93
N VAL A 10 -5.24 0.03 -1.84
CA VAL A 10 -5.47 -0.57 -0.52
C VAL A 10 -6.92 -1.04 -0.39
N GLY A 11 -7.24 -2.12 -1.11
CA GLY A 11 -8.52 -2.83 -1.03
C GLY A 11 -8.39 -4.18 -0.32
N LEU A 12 -9.28 -5.12 -0.64
CA LEU A 12 -9.25 -6.47 -0.05
C LEU A 12 -7.91 -7.17 -0.30
N ILE A 13 -7.40 -7.18 -1.54
CA ILE A 13 -6.17 -7.87 -1.91
C ILE A 13 -4.93 -7.17 -1.35
N GLY A 14 -4.77 -5.87 -1.62
CA GLY A 14 -3.64 -5.09 -1.14
C GLY A 14 -3.58 -5.04 0.39
N GLY A 15 -4.73 -4.86 1.06
CA GLY A 15 -4.81 -4.86 2.52
C GLY A 15 -4.48 -6.21 3.15
N SER A 16 -5.02 -7.32 2.60
CA SER A 16 -4.73 -8.67 3.10
C SER A 16 -3.25 -9.02 2.95
N LEU A 17 -2.63 -8.65 1.82
CA LEU A 17 -1.19 -8.85 1.60
C LEU A 17 -0.36 -8.06 2.62
N SER A 18 -0.71 -6.80 2.87
CA SER A 18 -0.03 -5.98 3.87
C SER A 18 -0.03 -6.64 5.24
N LEU A 19 -1.22 -7.06 5.71
CA LEU A 19 -1.36 -7.72 7.00
C LEU A 19 -0.58 -9.03 7.08
N ALA A 20 -0.61 -9.85 6.02
CA ALA A 20 0.14 -11.10 5.97
C ALA A 20 1.66 -10.86 6.05
N LEU A 21 2.18 -9.86 5.34
CA LEU A 21 3.61 -9.51 5.38
C LEU A 21 4.03 -8.94 6.74
N LYS A 22 3.17 -8.13 7.37
CA LYS A 22 3.38 -7.64 8.74
C LYS A 22 3.39 -8.80 9.74
N GLN A 23 2.42 -9.71 9.65
CA GLN A 23 2.35 -10.91 10.50
C GLN A 23 3.56 -11.82 10.35
N ALA A 24 4.09 -11.96 9.13
CA ALA A 24 5.30 -12.72 8.86
C ALA A 24 6.59 -12.02 9.36
N GLY A 25 6.51 -10.77 9.82
CA GLY A 25 7.68 -10.01 10.31
C GLY A 25 8.70 -9.68 9.21
N VAL A 26 8.27 -9.64 7.95
CA VAL A 26 9.16 -9.42 6.79
C VAL A 26 9.11 -8.00 6.24
N VAL A 27 8.20 -7.16 6.72
CA VAL A 27 8.05 -5.76 6.30
C VAL A 27 8.06 -4.83 7.51
N ASN A 28 8.82 -3.74 7.42
CA ASN A 28 8.94 -2.74 8.50
C ASN A 28 7.92 -1.61 8.35
N HIS A 29 7.68 -1.13 7.12
CA HIS A 29 6.77 -0.03 6.88
C HIS A 29 5.97 -0.20 5.59
N VAL A 30 4.66 0.00 5.65
CA VAL A 30 3.75 -0.10 4.51
C VAL A 30 3.12 1.26 4.20
N VAL A 31 3.30 1.72 2.96
CA VAL A 31 2.65 2.92 2.42
C VAL A 31 1.51 2.51 1.50
N GLY A 32 0.29 2.90 1.86
CA GLY A 32 -0.86 2.82 0.97
C GLY A 32 -0.87 3.96 -0.05
N CYS A 33 -1.19 3.67 -1.30
CA CYS A 33 -1.39 4.68 -2.33
C CYS A 33 -2.77 4.53 -2.98
N GLY A 34 -3.50 5.63 -3.07
CA GLY A 34 -4.86 5.64 -3.60
C GLY A 34 -5.44 7.04 -3.74
N ARG A 35 -6.64 7.12 -4.33
CA ARG A 35 -7.31 8.40 -4.62
C ARG A 35 -8.23 8.89 -3.51
N ASN A 36 -8.83 7.95 -2.77
CA ASN A 36 -9.77 8.25 -1.69
C ASN A 36 -9.02 8.30 -0.35
N GLN A 37 -8.82 9.51 0.17
CA GLN A 37 -8.09 9.73 1.42
C GLN A 37 -8.80 9.12 2.63
N ASP A 38 -10.13 9.18 2.70
CA ASP A 38 -10.89 8.62 3.83
C ASP A 38 -10.68 7.11 3.95
N ASN A 39 -10.62 6.38 2.83
CA ASN A 39 -10.34 4.94 2.83
C ASN A 39 -8.89 4.65 3.25
N LEU A 40 -7.93 5.48 2.84
CA LEU A 40 -6.53 5.34 3.22
C LEU A 40 -6.34 5.61 4.72
N GLN A 41 -6.98 6.67 5.24
CA GLN A 41 -6.96 6.99 6.66
C GLN A 41 -7.54 5.85 7.49
N LYS A 42 -8.70 5.31 7.10
CA LYS A 42 -9.25 4.11 7.75
C LYS A 42 -8.27 2.94 7.75
N GLY A 43 -7.53 2.74 6.65
CA GLY A 43 -6.50 1.71 6.55
C GLY A 43 -5.34 1.90 7.53
N VAL A 44 -4.97 3.15 7.82
CA VAL A 44 -4.01 3.50 8.88
C VAL A 44 -4.61 3.21 10.26
N ASP A 45 -5.84 3.67 10.50
CA ASP A 45 -6.51 3.57 11.80
C ASP A 45 -6.68 2.11 12.26
N ILE A 46 -6.92 1.19 11.31
CA ILE A 46 -7.03 -0.25 11.59
C ILE A 46 -5.70 -1.03 11.45
N GLY A 47 -4.59 -0.35 11.21
CA GLY A 47 -3.24 -0.95 11.14
C GLY A 47 -2.91 -1.72 9.85
N VAL A 48 -3.78 -1.67 8.83
CA VAL A 48 -3.53 -2.32 7.54
C VAL A 48 -2.35 -1.68 6.82
N ILE A 49 -2.18 -0.36 6.90
CA ILE A 49 -1.01 0.37 6.38
C ILE A 49 -0.48 1.30 7.48
N ASP A 50 0.77 1.73 7.39
CA ASP A 50 1.41 2.58 8.40
C ASP A 50 1.34 4.08 8.03
N SER A 51 1.23 4.37 6.73
CA SER A 51 1.06 5.72 6.20
C SER A 51 0.44 5.65 4.81
N PHE A 52 0.05 6.79 4.25
CA PHE A 52 -0.45 6.83 2.88
C PHE A 52 0.04 8.05 2.10
N GLU A 53 0.00 7.91 0.79
CA GLU A 53 0.22 8.98 -0.18
C GLU A 53 -0.89 8.98 -1.22
N THR A 54 -1.23 10.16 -1.74
CA THR A 54 -2.19 10.29 -2.85
C THR A 54 -1.50 10.39 -4.21
N SER A 55 -0.18 10.53 -4.21
CA SER A 55 0.66 10.59 -5.40
C SER A 55 1.53 9.34 -5.49
N ILE A 56 1.36 8.59 -6.57
CA ILE A 56 2.15 7.38 -6.84
C ILE A 56 3.64 7.72 -6.87
N SER A 57 4.03 8.81 -7.56
CA SER A 57 5.43 9.23 -7.66
C SER A 57 6.07 9.54 -6.31
N LYS A 58 5.31 10.10 -5.36
CA LYS A 58 5.79 10.29 -3.98
C LYS A 58 5.89 8.98 -3.23
N ALA A 59 4.87 8.11 -3.35
CA ALA A 59 4.82 6.83 -2.66
C ALA A 59 6.03 5.94 -3.00
N VAL A 60 6.34 5.80 -4.30
CA VAL A 60 7.33 4.83 -4.81
C VAL A 60 8.79 5.29 -4.69
N LYS A 61 9.04 6.57 -4.39
CA LYS A 61 10.38 7.19 -4.47
C LYS A 61 11.47 6.44 -3.69
N THR A 62 11.11 5.77 -2.60
CA THR A 62 12.04 5.04 -1.73
C THR A 62 11.55 3.63 -1.42
N ALA A 63 10.71 3.06 -2.29
CA ALA A 63 10.13 1.75 -2.09
C ALA A 63 11.12 0.64 -2.48
N ASP A 64 11.23 -0.39 -1.66
CA ASP A 64 11.95 -1.62 -2.04
C ASP A 64 11.08 -2.48 -2.96
N ILE A 65 9.78 -2.51 -2.64
CA ILE A 65 8.77 -3.27 -3.38
C ILE A 65 7.52 -2.40 -3.58
N VAL A 66 6.98 -2.45 -4.79
CA VAL A 66 5.71 -1.83 -5.16
C VAL A 66 4.75 -2.93 -5.61
N VAL A 67 3.55 -2.96 -5.01
CA VAL A 67 2.47 -3.87 -5.38
C VAL A 67 1.32 -3.06 -5.96
N ALA A 68 1.01 -3.29 -7.24
CA ALA A 68 -0.17 -2.73 -7.89
C ALA A 68 -1.37 -3.66 -7.71
N ALA A 69 -2.19 -3.39 -6.69
CA ALA A 69 -3.42 -4.11 -6.36
C ALA A 69 -4.67 -3.34 -6.84
N VAL A 70 -4.66 -2.92 -8.11
CA VAL A 70 -5.76 -2.20 -8.77
C VAL A 70 -6.53 -3.11 -9.72
N PRO A 71 -7.77 -2.76 -10.12
CA PRO A 71 -8.45 -3.46 -11.21
C PRO A 71 -7.60 -3.46 -12.49
N MET A 72 -7.62 -4.57 -13.24
CA MET A 72 -6.81 -4.73 -14.48
C MET A 72 -6.94 -3.55 -15.44
N GLY A 73 -8.18 -3.06 -15.63
CA GLY A 73 -8.45 -1.92 -16.51
C GLY A 73 -7.76 -0.61 -16.08
N ALA A 74 -7.36 -0.48 -14.82
CA ALA A 74 -6.64 0.69 -14.32
C ALA A 74 -5.11 0.54 -14.36
N MET A 75 -4.56 -0.65 -14.61
CA MET A 75 -3.10 -0.90 -14.54
C MET A 75 -2.30 -0.02 -15.49
N HIS A 76 -2.83 0.31 -16.67
CA HIS A 76 -2.17 1.19 -17.63
C HIS A 76 -2.00 2.64 -17.15
N THR A 77 -2.67 3.03 -16.07
CA THR A 77 -2.61 4.38 -15.47
C THR A 77 -1.84 4.44 -14.15
N VAL A 78 -1.29 3.31 -13.71
CA VAL A 78 -0.52 3.17 -12.46
C VAL A 78 0.95 3.45 -12.71
#